data_AF-A0A517ZE26-F1
#
_entry.id   AF-A0A517ZE26-F1
#
_cell.length_a   1.000
_cell.length_b   1.000
_cell.length_c   1.000
_cell.angle_alpha   90.00
_cell.angle_beta   90.00
_cell.angle_gamma   90.00
#
_symmetry.space_group_name_H-M   'P 1'
#
loop_
_entity.id
_entity.type
_entity.pdbx_description
1 polymer ?
#
loop_
_entity_poly.entity_id
_entity_poly.type
_entity_poly.pdbx_seq_one_letter_code
_entity_poly.pdbx_strand_id
1 'polypeptide(L)'
;MERVRACGIVCLVVGAAVSVAGCSQHAEPLSNGADPLEFAASFQKDGVTWTKVPEMTEADVRQLSEYFRRNPSVAENSLVAGDPVVYAAEPKGRRFYWSAATIEGVEWLCIEIGRGPVRMIDGRGDPFGDAAGHAEGS
;
A
#
# COMPACT_ATOMS: atom_id res chain seq x y z
N MET A 1 19.40 63.32 -47.13
CA MET A 1 20.88 63.25 -47.19
C MET A 1 21.31 62.69 -45.84
N GLU A 2 21.73 61.42 -45.81
CA GLU A 2 23.15 61.04 -45.63
C GLU A 2 23.61 61.26 -44.16
N ARG A 3 24.19 60.33 -43.41
CA ARG A 3 24.89 59.05 -43.61
C ARG A 3 24.80 58.29 -42.27
N VAL A 4 24.48 57.00 -42.24
CA VAL A 4 25.43 55.86 -42.19
C VAL A 4 26.57 56.06 -41.17
N ARG A 5 26.68 55.20 -40.15
CA ARG A 5 27.77 54.20 -40.05
C ARG A 5 27.70 53.32 -38.80
N ALA A 6 27.77 52.03 -39.08
CA ALA A 6 28.04 50.95 -38.15
C ALA A 6 29.48 50.98 -37.62
N CYS A 7 29.63 50.60 -36.35
CA CYS A 7 30.78 49.95 -35.70
C CYS A 7 30.25 49.63 -34.29
N GLY A 8 29.92 48.40 -33.92
CA GLY A 8 30.79 47.23 -33.95
C GLY A 8 31.30 47.00 -32.53
N ILE A 9 30.49 46.40 -31.66
CA ILE A 9 30.97 45.71 -30.45
C ILE A 9 30.21 44.39 -30.33
N VAL A 10 30.91 43.35 -30.75
CA VAL A 10 30.66 41.95 -30.40
C VAL A 10 31.28 41.73 -29.02
N CYS A 11 30.45 41.42 -28.03
CA CYS A 11 30.78 40.58 -26.86
C CYS A 11 29.52 39.74 -26.62
N LEU A 12 29.43 38.45 -26.98
CA LEU A 12 29.95 37.31 -26.19
C LEU A 12 29.74 37.59 -24.69
N VAL A 13 28.90 36.90 -23.92
CA VAL A 13 28.80 35.45 -23.78
C VAL A 13 27.45 35.07 -23.14
N VAL A 14 26.84 34.04 -23.71
CA VAL A 14 25.95 32.98 -23.19
C VAL A 14 25.49 33.11 -21.72
N GLY A 15 24.17 33.05 -21.54
CA GLY A 15 23.45 33.12 -20.27
C GLY A 15 23.87 32.07 -19.25
N ALA A 16 23.96 32.53 -18.01
CA ALA A 16 24.33 31.77 -16.83
C ALA A 16 23.32 30.65 -16.52
N ALA A 17 23.79 29.40 -16.54
CA ALA A 17 23.07 28.25 -16.04
C ALA A 17 23.48 27.97 -14.58
N VAL A 18 22.45 27.99 -13.71
CA VAL A 18 22.10 27.05 -12.64
C VAL A 18 23.23 26.32 -11.90
N SER A 19 23.23 26.41 -10.57
CA SER A 19 23.32 25.25 -9.66
C SER A 19 23.08 25.69 -8.21
N VAL A 20 21.83 25.60 -7.75
CA VAL A 20 21.53 25.58 -6.31
C VAL A 20 21.91 24.18 -5.84
N ALA A 21 23.01 24.08 -5.08
CA ALA A 21 23.38 22.85 -4.40
C ALA A 21 22.38 22.58 -3.27
N GLY A 22 21.25 21.95 -3.64
CA GLY A 22 20.37 21.30 -2.67
C GLY A 22 21.04 20.03 -2.22
N CYS A 23 21.51 19.99 -0.97
CA CYS A 23 21.90 18.76 -0.31
C CYS A 23 20.64 17.89 -0.15
N SER A 24 20.35 17.08 -1.16
CA SER A 24 19.42 15.96 -1.05
C SER A 24 20.02 14.99 -0.04
N GLN A 25 19.52 15.07 1.18
CA GLN A 25 19.75 14.08 2.22
C GLN A 25 19.22 12.78 1.65
N HIS A 26 20.15 11.95 1.19
CA HIS A 26 19.89 10.57 0.84
C HIS A 26 19.46 9.89 2.14
N ALA A 27 18.15 9.81 2.36
CA ALA A 27 17.60 8.96 3.39
C ALA A 27 17.92 7.53 2.95
N GLU A 28 19.03 6.99 3.44
CA GLU A 28 19.29 5.56 3.38
C GLU A 28 18.06 4.87 3.98
N PRO A 29 17.43 3.90 3.29
CA PRO A 29 16.36 3.12 3.90
C PRO A 29 17.00 2.35 5.06
N LEU A 30 16.79 2.86 6.27
CA LEU A 30 17.09 2.14 7.50
C LEU A 30 16.33 0.81 7.41
N SER A 31 17.06 -0.25 7.08
CA SER A 31 16.61 -1.65 7.20
C SER A 31 16.54 -2.00 8.68
N ASN A 32 15.63 -1.35 9.41
CA ASN A 32 15.27 -1.60 10.79
C ASN A 32 13.76 -1.85 10.92
N GLY A 33 13.16 -2.45 9.88
CA GLY A 33 11.77 -2.90 9.87
C GLY A 33 11.72 -4.37 9.47
N ALA A 34 10.69 -5.08 9.92
CA ALA A 34 10.40 -6.44 9.48
C ALA A 34 10.37 -6.53 7.94
N ASP A 35 10.74 -7.67 7.36
CA ASP A 35 10.58 -7.89 5.93
C ASP A 35 9.11 -7.73 5.51
N PRO A 36 8.85 -7.16 4.32
CA PRO A 36 7.50 -7.09 3.77
C PRO A 36 6.85 -8.47 3.72
N LEU A 37 5.56 -8.54 4.06
CA LEU A 37 4.81 -9.78 4.00
C LEU A 37 4.62 -10.22 2.55
N GLU A 38 5.12 -11.41 2.23
CA GLU A 38 4.92 -12.04 0.93
C GLU A 38 3.54 -12.72 0.87
N PHE A 39 2.65 -12.19 0.02
CA PHE A 39 1.31 -12.74 -0.19
C PHE A 39 1.33 -13.93 -1.15
N ALA A 40 1.14 -15.15 -0.61
CA ALA A 40 1.11 -16.39 -1.38
C ALA A 40 0.01 -16.39 -2.47
N ALA A 41 0.24 -17.09 -3.59
CA ALA A 41 -0.73 -17.18 -4.68
C ALA A 41 -2.07 -17.81 -4.26
N SER A 42 -2.03 -18.71 -3.29
CA SER A 42 -3.21 -19.31 -2.67
C SER A 42 -2.89 -19.85 -1.28
N PHE A 43 -3.89 -19.94 -0.42
CA PHE A 43 -3.76 -20.57 0.90
C PHE A 43 -5.06 -21.29 1.28
N GLN A 44 -4.98 -22.20 2.25
CA GLN A 44 -6.14 -22.89 2.80
C GLN A 44 -6.46 -22.33 4.18
N LYS A 45 -7.72 -21.96 4.42
CA LYS A 45 -8.19 -21.48 5.73
C LYS A 45 -9.64 -21.87 5.92
N ASP A 46 -9.98 -22.40 7.09
CA ASP A 46 -11.33 -22.90 7.40
C ASP A 46 -11.84 -23.96 6.39
N GLY A 47 -10.94 -24.79 5.86
CA GLY A 47 -11.26 -25.78 4.83
C GLY A 47 -11.56 -25.19 3.45
N VAL A 48 -11.34 -23.89 3.25
CA VAL A 48 -11.57 -23.18 1.99
C VAL A 48 -10.23 -22.79 1.36
N THR A 49 -10.08 -23.08 0.07
CA THR A 49 -8.94 -22.57 -0.71
C THR A 49 -9.24 -21.16 -1.19
N TRP A 50 -8.39 -20.22 -0.79
CA TRP A 50 -8.41 -18.83 -1.18
C TRP A 50 -7.33 -18.60 -2.22
N THR A 51 -7.70 -18.02 -3.37
CA THR A 51 -6.77 -17.75 -4.47
C THR A 51 -6.62 -16.25 -4.68
N LYS A 52 -5.39 -15.78 -4.81
CA LYS A 52 -5.08 -14.37 -5.04
C LYS A 52 -5.66 -13.94 -6.38
N VAL A 53 -6.40 -12.84 -6.38
CA VAL A 53 -6.94 -12.21 -7.58
C VAL A 53 -5.94 -11.15 -8.03
N PRO A 54 -5.58 -11.09 -9.31
CA PRO A 54 -4.57 -10.14 -9.79
C PRO A 54 -5.01 -8.68 -9.64
N GLU A 55 -6.30 -8.40 -9.78
CA GLU A 55 -6.87 -7.05 -9.76
C GLU A 55 -8.24 -7.04 -9.08
N MET A 56 -8.56 -5.93 -8.39
CA MET A 56 -9.90 -5.69 -7.89
C MET A 56 -10.87 -5.45 -9.03
N THR A 57 -12.04 -6.10 -8.96
CA THR A 57 -13.15 -5.77 -9.85
C THR A 57 -13.90 -4.53 -9.36
N GLU A 58 -14.68 -3.88 -10.23
CA GLU A 58 -15.55 -2.77 -9.81
C GLU A 58 -16.56 -3.18 -8.72
N ALA A 59 -16.97 -4.45 -8.71
CA ALA A 59 -17.83 -4.98 -7.67
C ALA A 59 -17.12 -5.03 -6.32
N ASP A 60 -15.85 -5.43 -6.30
CA ASP A 60 -15.01 -5.46 -5.10
C ASP A 60 -14.83 -4.03 -4.55
N VAL A 61 -14.47 -3.09 -5.42
CA VAL A 61 -14.29 -1.67 -5.06
C VAL A 61 -15.57 -1.07 -4.47
N ARG A 62 -16.73 -1.34 -5.09
CA ARG A 62 -18.03 -0.86 -4.60
C ARG A 62 -18.35 -1.44 -3.23
N GLN A 63 -18.18 -2.75 -3.03
CA GLN A 63 -18.45 -3.41 -1.75
C GLN A 63 -17.56 -2.85 -0.64
N LEU A 64 -16.27 -2.70 -0.91
CA LEU A 64 -15.31 -2.20 0.06
C LEU A 64 -15.54 -0.71 0.39
N SER A 65 -15.86 0.10 -0.62
CA SER A 65 -16.22 1.52 -0.42
C SER A 65 -17.49 1.68 0.42
N GLU A 66 -18.50 0.84 0.20
CA GLU A 66 -19.71 0.82 1.03
C GLU A 66 -19.40 0.41 2.47
N TYR A 67 -18.51 -0.56 2.67
CA TYR A 67 -18.07 -0.97 4.00
C TYR A 67 -17.39 0.18 4.75
N PHE A 68 -16.42 0.86 4.13
CA PHE A 68 -15.72 1.99 4.76
C PHE A 68 -16.65 3.18 5.05
N ARG A 69 -17.62 3.45 4.17
CA ARG A 69 -18.63 4.50 4.42
C ARG A 69 -19.46 4.22 5.69
N ARG A 70 -19.75 2.95 5.96
CA ARG A 70 -20.51 2.52 7.15
C ARG A 70 -19.62 2.40 8.40
N ASN A 71 -18.32 2.25 8.23
CA ASN A 71 -17.34 2.00 9.29
C ASN A 71 -16.18 3.01 9.19
N PRO A 72 -16.43 4.31 9.49
CA PRO A 72 -15.43 5.36 9.31
C PRO A 72 -14.16 5.12 10.13
N SER A 73 -14.29 4.56 11.34
CA SER A 73 -13.14 4.22 12.18
C SER A 73 -12.17 3.23 11.54
N VAL A 74 -12.66 2.34 10.66
CA VAL A 74 -11.79 1.43 9.91
C VAL A 74 -11.12 2.17 8.76
N ALA A 75 -11.84 3.05 8.08
CA ALA A 75 -11.29 3.87 6.99
C ALA A 75 -10.19 4.84 7.46
N GLU A 76 -10.23 5.26 8.72
CA GLU A 76 -9.23 6.11 9.37
C GLU A 76 -7.99 5.32 9.85
N ASN A 77 -8.01 3.98 9.77
CA ASN A 77 -6.86 3.15 10.15
C ASN A 77 -5.73 3.34 9.12
N SER A 78 -4.53 3.71 9.59
CA SER A 78 -3.36 3.92 8.74
C SER A 78 -2.96 2.68 7.93
N LEU A 79 -3.29 1.49 8.43
CA LEU A 79 -3.00 0.22 7.75
C LEU A 79 -3.82 0.04 6.46
N VAL A 80 -5.02 0.64 6.37
CA VAL A 80 -5.91 0.50 5.19
C VAL A 80 -5.74 1.61 4.15
N ALA A 81 -4.71 2.45 4.28
CA ALA A 81 -4.49 3.60 3.39
C ALA A 81 -4.02 3.23 1.96
N GLY A 82 -3.65 1.97 1.72
CA GLY A 82 -3.16 1.46 0.43
C GLY A 82 -4.11 0.48 -0.27
N ASP A 83 -3.66 -0.06 -1.40
CA ASP A 83 -4.40 -1.09 -2.12
C ASP A 83 -4.35 -2.45 -1.39
N PRO A 84 -5.49 -3.11 -1.16
CA PRO A 84 -5.50 -4.43 -0.58
C PRO A 84 -4.99 -5.49 -1.55
N VAL A 85 -4.41 -6.54 -0.99
CA VAL A 85 -4.29 -7.83 -1.68
C VAL A 85 -5.61 -8.58 -1.57
N VAL A 86 -6.17 -8.99 -2.70
CA VAL A 86 -7.48 -9.62 -2.76
C VAL A 86 -7.37 -11.12 -2.97
N TYR A 87 -8.13 -11.87 -2.19
CA TYR A 87 -8.35 -13.30 -2.39
C TYR A 87 -9.81 -13.60 -2.65
N ALA A 88 -10.05 -14.54 -3.55
CA ALA A 88 -11.35 -15.08 -3.87
C ALA A 88 -11.45 -16.54 -3.47
N ALA A 89 -12.61 -16.91 -2.95
CA ALA A 89 -13.04 -18.30 -2.86
C ALA A 89 -14.50 -18.34 -3.26
N GLU A 90 -14.81 -18.86 -4.45
CA GLU A 90 -16.20 -19.01 -4.87
C GLU A 90 -16.80 -20.29 -4.26
N PRO A 91 -18.02 -20.27 -3.71
CA PRO A 91 -18.97 -19.15 -3.59
C PRO A 91 -18.90 -18.41 -2.24
N LYS A 92 -17.79 -18.54 -1.50
CA LYS A 92 -17.61 -18.01 -0.14
C LYS A 92 -17.48 -16.49 -0.09
N GLY A 93 -16.77 -15.89 -1.03
CA GLY A 93 -16.67 -14.43 -1.16
C GLY A 93 -15.25 -13.95 -1.43
N ARG A 94 -14.94 -12.78 -0.84
CA ARG A 94 -13.70 -12.03 -1.00
C ARG A 94 -13.05 -11.76 0.35
N ARG A 95 -11.73 -11.81 0.39
CA ARG A 95 -10.91 -11.31 1.50
C ARG A 95 -9.97 -10.24 0.99
N PHE A 96 -9.95 -9.11 1.68
CA PHE A 96 -9.10 -7.95 1.39
C PHE A 96 -8.08 -7.83 2.49
N TYR A 97 -6.80 -7.95 2.15
CA TYR A 97 -5.71 -7.90 3.11
C TYR A 97 -4.87 -6.64 2.92
N TRP A 98 -4.59 -5.98 4.03
CA TRP A 98 -3.57 -4.97 4.17
C TRP A 98 -2.51 -5.46 5.14
N SER A 99 -1.26 -5.06 4.91
CA SER A 99 -0.17 -5.34 5.83
C SER A 99 0.83 -4.20 5.82
N ALA A 100 1.44 -3.94 6.97
CA ALA A 100 2.55 -3.02 7.11
C ALA A 100 3.67 -3.70 7.90
N ALA A 101 4.90 -3.54 7.42
CA ALA A 101 6.08 -3.86 8.21
C ALA A 101 6.27 -2.78 9.27
N THR A 102 6.40 -3.20 10.53
CA THR A 102 6.70 -2.34 11.67
C THR A 102 7.99 -2.78 12.35
N ILE A 103 8.44 -2.02 13.34
CA ILE A 103 9.57 -2.40 14.19
C ILE A 103 9.28 -3.64 15.05
N GLU A 104 8.01 -3.92 15.34
CA GLU A 104 7.58 -5.05 16.19
C GLU A 104 7.25 -6.30 15.36
N GLY A 105 7.32 -6.22 14.02
CA GLY A 105 6.91 -7.27 13.11
C GLY A 105 5.94 -6.78 12.05
N VAL A 106 5.31 -7.72 11.35
CA VAL A 106 4.24 -7.42 10.39
C VAL A 106 2.93 -7.23 11.14
N GLU A 107 2.24 -6.14 10.91
CA GLU A 107 0.83 -5.96 11.28
C GLU A 107 -0.03 -6.16 10.03
N TRP A 108 -1.20 -6.78 10.19
CA TRP A 108 -2.11 -7.03 9.08
C TRP A 108 -3.57 -6.85 9.50
N LEU A 109 -4.39 -6.50 8.52
CA LEU A 109 -5.84 -6.38 8.65
C LEU A 109 -6.49 -7.04 7.44
N CYS A 110 -7.52 -7.82 7.72
CA CYS A 110 -8.32 -8.54 6.76
C CYS A 110 -9.78 -8.11 6.89
N ILE A 111 -10.41 -7.74 5.78
CA ILE A 111 -11.85 -7.60 5.67
C ILE A 111 -12.37 -8.76 4.82
N GLU A 112 -13.24 -9.58 5.38
CA GLU A 112 -13.92 -10.67 4.67
C GLU A 112 -15.36 -10.26 4.34
N ILE A 113 -15.67 -10.24 3.04
CA ILE A 113 -17.00 -9.94 2.52
C ILE A 113 -17.50 -11.17 1.77
N GLY A 114 -18.61 -11.75 2.23
CA GLY A 114 -19.19 -12.96 1.65
C GLY A 114 -20.71 -12.97 1.78
N ARG A 115 -21.31 -14.16 1.91
CA ARG A 115 -22.77 -14.30 2.12
C ARG A 115 -23.24 -13.93 3.53
N GLY A 116 -22.32 -13.75 4.47
CA GLY A 116 -22.59 -13.44 5.87
C GLY A 116 -22.32 -11.98 6.23
N PRO A 117 -22.37 -11.63 7.52
CA PRO A 117 -21.90 -10.34 7.99
C PRO A 117 -20.42 -10.14 7.60
N VAL A 118 -20.06 -8.89 7.28
CA VAL A 118 -18.67 -8.54 7.03
C VAL A 118 -17.86 -8.77 8.30
N ARG A 119 -16.72 -9.44 8.18
CA ARG A 119 -15.80 -9.69 9.30
C ARG A 119 -14.54 -8.87 9.11
N MET A 120 -14.12 -8.18 10.17
CA MET A 120 -12.81 -7.58 10.27
C MET A 120 -11.96 -8.45 11.18
N ILE A 121 -10.75 -8.78 10.75
CA ILE A 121 -9.80 -9.61 11.48
C ILE A 121 -8.45 -8.91 11.36
N ASP A 122 -7.83 -8.56 12.46
CA ASP A 122 -6.49 -8.00 12.50
C ASP A 122 -5.55 -8.88 13.31
N GLY A 123 -4.26 -8.69 13.13
CA GLY A 123 -3.26 -9.45 13.84
C GLY A 123 -1.83 -9.02 13.53
N ARG A 124 -0.91 -9.73 14.16
CA ARG A 124 0.54 -9.59 13.99
C ARG A 124 1.14 -10.88 13.44
N GLY A 125 2.25 -10.78 12.73
CA GLY A 125 2.94 -11.91 12.12
C GLY A 125 2.29 -12.38 10.82
N ASP A 126 2.26 -13.69 10.60
CA ASP A 126 1.74 -14.29 9.37
C ASP A 126 0.19 -14.44 9.42
N PRO A 127 -0.57 -13.84 8.47
CA PRO A 127 -2.04 -13.92 8.44
C PRO A 127 -2.58 -15.27 7.96
N PHE A 128 -1.73 -16.10 7.35
CA PHE A 128 -2.09 -17.37 6.71
C PHE A 128 -1.90 -18.57 7.61
N GLY A 129 -1.09 -18.42 8.67
CA GLY A 129 -0.92 -19.41 9.71
C GLY A 129 -2.22 -19.66 10.47
N ASP A 130 -2.34 -20.88 11.00
CA ASP A 130 -3.28 -21.12 12.08
C ASP A 130 -2.93 -20.16 13.20
N ALA A 131 -3.89 -19.37 13.66
CA ALA A 131 -3.72 -18.50 14.81
C ALA A 131 -3.52 -19.38 16.06
N ALA A 132 -2.30 -19.88 16.23
CA ALA A 132 -1.86 -20.64 17.37
C ALA A 132 -1.01 -19.71 18.25
N GLY A 133 -1.65 -19.17 19.28
CA GLY A 133 -0.93 -18.82 20.52
C GLY A 133 -0.64 -17.35 20.75
N HIS A 134 -1.67 -16.58 21.12
CA HIS A 134 -1.52 -15.71 22.28
C HIS A 134 -2.59 -16.08 23.31
N ALA A 135 -2.45 -17.29 23.86
CA ALA A 135 -3.07 -17.65 25.11
C ALA A 135 -2.08 -17.31 26.23
N GLU A 136 -2.42 -16.27 26.99
CA GLU A 136 -2.24 -16.11 28.44
C GLU A 136 -0.95 -16.62 29.08
N GLY A 137 -0.08 -15.68 29.47
CA GLY A 137 0.88 -15.88 30.56
C GLY A 137 0.21 -15.52 31.88
N SER A 138 -0.09 -16.56 32.69
CA SER A 138 -0.36 -16.46 34.13
C SER A 138 0.87 -16.02 34.92
#